data_AF-A0A3C0JB34-F1
#
_entry.id   AF-A0A3C0JB34-F1
#
_cell.length_a   1.000
_cell.length_b   1.000
_cell.length_c   1.000
_cell.angle_alpha   90.00
_cell.angle_beta   90.00
_cell.angle_gamma   90.00
#
_symmetry.space_group_name_H-M   'P 1'
#
loop_
_entity.id
_entity.type
_entity.pdbx_description
1 polymer ?
#
loop_
_entity_poly.entity_id
_entity_poly.type
_entity_poly.pdbx_seq_one_letter_code
_entity_poly.pdbx_strand_id
1 'polypeptide(L)'
;FDPGDAAPVLAAEAQGLRPEAVLVTHHHADHCGGVPELQARWPGLPVYAPADDRLTFAHTAVGDGGPVQAAGFGFEVLSVPGHTLSHVAFHGAGTVFCGDTLFSLGCGRLFEGTPAQMLASLERLAALPADTRVCCGHEYSLANAAFAVVADPDNAALRARTEEIRHMRQLGRPSLPVRLASELDCNPFLRTATPAVIASVAARLGHAPASNVDTFAELRRWKDDFRA
;
A
#
# COMPACT_ATOMS: atom_id res chain seq x y z
N PHE A 1 -10.23 -3.56 7.85
CA PHE A 1 -9.31 -2.52 7.34
C PHE A 1 -9.82 -2.13 5.97
N ASP A 2 -9.97 -0.83 5.71
CA ASP A 2 -10.49 -0.23 4.48
C ASP A 2 -11.76 -0.90 3.89
N PRO A 3 -12.91 -0.92 4.62
CA PRO A 3 -14.15 -1.46 4.08
C PRO A 3 -14.79 -0.48 3.07
N GLY A 4 -14.34 -0.53 1.82
CA GLY A 4 -14.98 0.19 0.70
C GLY A 4 -16.42 -0.23 0.44
N ASP A 5 -16.74 -1.49 0.73
CA ASP A 5 -18.08 -2.08 0.66
C ASP A 5 -18.37 -2.80 1.98
N ALA A 6 -19.58 -2.61 2.52
CA ALA A 6 -20.03 -3.26 3.74
C ALA A 6 -20.41 -4.73 3.54
N ALA A 7 -20.82 -5.12 2.32
CA ALA A 7 -21.38 -6.43 2.04
C ALA A 7 -20.46 -7.61 2.44
N PRO A 8 -19.14 -7.59 2.17
CA PRO A 8 -18.25 -8.67 2.62
C PRO A 8 -18.16 -8.80 4.15
N VAL A 9 -18.23 -7.68 4.87
CA VAL A 9 -18.19 -7.66 6.35
C VAL A 9 -19.52 -8.19 6.93
N LEU A 10 -20.65 -7.81 6.33
CA LEU A 10 -21.97 -8.33 6.69
C LEU A 10 -22.10 -9.83 6.39
N ALA A 11 -21.50 -10.31 5.29
CA ALA A 11 -21.45 -11.73 4.97
C ALA A 11 -20.58 -12.52 5.96
N ALA A 12 -19.50 -11.92 6.49
CA ALA A 12 -18.71 -12.51 7.56
C ALA A 12 -19.48 -12.58 8.89
N GLU A 13 -20.38 -11.62 9.15
CA GLU A 13 -21.29 -11.68 10.31
C GLU A 13 -22.18 -12.91 10.28
N ALA A 14 -22.72 -13.26 9.10
CA ALA A 14 -23.52 -14.47 8.94
C ALA A 14 -22.74 -15.77 9.24
N GLN A 15 -21.41 -15.71 9.25
CA GLN A 15 -20.50 -16.81 9.59
C GLN A 15 -20.04 -16.77 11.06
N GLY A 16 -20.61 -15.88 11.89
CA GLY A 16 -20.31 -15.77 13.31
C GLY A 16 -19.14 -14.86 13.65
N LEU A 17 -18.53 -14.19 12.68
CA LEU A 17 -17.51 -13.16 12.93
C LEU A 17 -18.19 -11.83 13.28
N ARG A 18 -17.54 -10.97 14.07
CA ARG A 18 -18.04 -9.62 14.33
C ARG A 18 -16.91 -8.61 14.22
N PRO A 19 -17.14 -7.45 13.59
CA PRO A 19 -16.13 -6.41 13.56
C PRO A 19 -15.95 -5.81 14.97
N GLU A 20 -14.71 -5.72 15.42
CA GLU A 20 -14.37 -5.06 16.69
C GLU A 20 -13.84 -3.64 16.48
N ALA A 21 -13.30 -3.35 15.30
CA ALA A 21 -12.81 -2.03 14.91
C ALA A 21 -12.70 -1.92 13.38
N VAL A 22 -12.70 -0.69 12.89
CA VAL A 22 -12.37 -0.34 11.51
C VAL A 22 -11.12 0.54 11.50
N LEU A 23 -10.17 0.18 10.66
CA LEU A 23 -9.00 0.98 10.34
C LEU A 23 -9.17 1.49 8.90
N VAL A 24 -9.11 2.80 8.69
CA VAL A 24 -9.21 3.46 7.39
C VAL A 24 -7.91 4.19 7.09
N THR A 25 -7.28 3.93 5.95
CA THR A 25 -6.02 4.61 5.56
C THR A 25 -6.22 5.99 4.98
N HIS A 26 -7.26 6.18 4.15
CA HIS A 26 -7.48 7.42 3.41
C HIS A 26 -8.94 7.54 2.92
N HIS A 27 -9.24 8.68 2.29
CA HIS A 27 -10.62 9.10 1.99
C HIS A 27 -11.25 8.52 0.71
N HIS A 28 -10.51 7.75 -0.09
CA HIS A 28 -11.10 7.21 -1.32
C HIS A 28 -12.24 6.24 -1.01
N ALA A 29 -13.30 6.33 -1.81
CA ALA A 29 -14.57 5.65 -1.54
C ALA A 29 -14.45 4.12 -1.53
N ASP A 30 -13.56 3.55 -2.34
CA ASP A 30 -13.25 2.11 -2.34
C ASP A 30 -12.49 1.63 -1.10
N HIS A 31 -12.12 2.53 -0.18
CA HIS A 31 -11.52 2.21 1.11
C HIS A 31 -12.46 2.52 2.30
N CYS A 32 -13.38 3.47 2.17
CA CYS A 32 -14.21 3.90 3.29
C CYS A 32 -15.71 3.95 3.03
N GLY A 33 -16.16 3.60 1.82
CA GLY A 33 -17.55 3.71 1.39
C GLY A 33 -18.54 2.86 2.17
N GLY A 34 -18.10 1.72 2.71
CA GLY A 34 -18.92 0.84 3.52
C GLY A 34 -19.06 1.28 4.98
N VAL A 35 -18.20 2.19 5.47
CA VAL A 35 -18.14 2.56 6.89
C VAL A 35 -19.49 3.05 7.45
N PRO A 36 -20.25 3.95 6.77
CA PRO A 36 -21.54 4.42 7.30
C PRO A 36 -22.55 3.29 7.53
N GLU A 37 -22.61 2.30 6.63
CA GLU A 37 -23.50 1.15 6.76
C GLU A 37 -23.06 0.24 7.92
N LEU A 38 -21.75 0.00 8.07
CA LEU A 38 -21.22 -0.76 9.20
C LEU A 38 -21.54 -0.07 10.54
N GLN A 39 -21.43 1.26 10.62
CA GLN A 39 -21.78 2.01 11.83
C GLN A 39 -23.28 1.99 12.14
N ALA A 40 -24.14 2.01 11.11
CA ALA A 40 -25.57 1.83 11.28
C ALA A 40 -25.92 0.41 11.81
N ARG A 41 -25.21 -0.61 11.33
CA ARG A 41 -25.38 -2.01 11.74
C ARG A 41 -24.88 -2.27 13.16
N TRP A 42 -23.74 -1.69 13.54
CA TRP A 42 -23.12 -1.80 14.86
C TRP A 42 -22.85 -0.41 15.45
N PRO A 43 -23.85 0.20 16.10
CA PRO A 43 -23.66 1.46 16.81
C PRO A 43 -22.57 1.32 17.87
N GLY A 44 -21.58 2.21 17.82
CA GLY A 44 -20.42 2.18 18.72
C GLY A 44 -19.21 1.39 18.20
N LEU A 45 -19.26 0.83 16.98
CA LEU A 45 -18.08 0.26 16.31
C LEU A 45 -16.97 1.32 16.20
N PRO A 46 -15.80 1.12 16.84
CA PRO A 46 -14.69 2.05 16.74
C PRO A 46 -14.18 2.15 15.31
N VAL A 47 -14.02 3.37 14.82
CA VAL A 47 -13.42 3.66 13.51
C VAL A 47 -12.22 4.58 13.73
N TYR A 48 -11.06 4.18 13.24
CA TYR A 48 -9.82 4.96 13.26
C TYR A 48 -9.47 5.34 11.83
N ALA A 49 -9.29 6.63 11.59
CA ALA A 49 -9.04 7.18 10.26
C ALA A 49 -8.18 8.44 10.37
N PRO A 50 -7.48 8.86 9.31
CA PRO A 50 -6.74 10.12 9.36
C PRO A 50 -7.66 11.32 9.55
N ALA A 51 -7.13 12.43 10.07
CA ALA A 51 -7.84 13.70 10.08
C ALA A 51 -7.98 14.22 8.63
N ASP A 52 -9.15 14.04 8.03
CA ASP A 52 -9.46 14.51 6.67
C ASP A 52 -10.95 14.88 6.58
N ASP A 53 -11.25 16.13 6.23
CA ASP A 53 -12.62 16.66 6.19
C ASP A 53 -13.53 15.96 5.15
N ARG A 54 -12.94 15.21 4.22
CA ARG A 54 -13.69 14.41 3.23
C ARG A 54 -14.25 13.12 3.83
N LEU A 55 -13.75 12.69 4.99
CA LEU A 55 -14.30 11.57 5.74
C LEU A 55 -15.52 12.05 6.54
N THR A 56 -16.71 11.84 5.97
CA THR A 56 -17.97 12.38 6.52
C THR A 56 -18.63 11.51 7.59
N PHE A 57 -18.02 10.39 7.98
CA PHE A 57 -18.50 9.50 9.03
C PHE A 57 -17.80 9.74 10.37
N ALA A 58 -18.44 9.35 11.47
CA ALA A 58 -17.87 9.49 12.81
C ALA A 58 -16.65 8.59 12.96
N HIS A 59 -15.51 9.14 13.39
CA HIS A 59 -14.29 8.38 13.62
C HIS A 59 -13.41 9.05 14.68
N THR A 60 -12.46 8.28 15.21
CA THR A 60 -11.33 8.81 15.97
C THR A 60 -10.24 9.19 14.99
N ALA A 61 -9.95 10.49 14.88
CA ALA A 61 -8.85 10.98 14.06
C ALA A 61 -7.52 10.50 14.62
N VAL A 62 -6.70 9.88 13.77
CA VAL A 62 -5.36 9.40 14.11
C VAL A 62 -4.30 10.12 13.28
N GLY A 63 -3.07 10.15 13.79
CA GLY A 63 -1.94 10.82 13.17
C GLY A 63 -0.62 10.15 13.55
N ASP A 64 0.47 10.71 13.04
CA ASP A 64 1.79 10.09 13.10
C ASP A 64 2.25 9.71 14.52
N GLY A 65 2.77 8.49 14.67
CA GLY A 65 3.22 7.93 15.95
C GLY A 65 2.09 7.64 16.95
N GLY A 66 0.83 7.90 16.58
CA GLY A 66 -0.33 7.70 17.44
C GLY A 66 -0.60 6.22 17.71
N PRO A 67 -0.87 5.81 18.96
CA PRO A 67 -1.24 4.45 19.28
C PRO A 67 -2.72 4.18 18.97
N VAL A 68 -3.01 3.03 18.37
CA VAL A 68 -4.36 2.52 18.15
C VAL A 68 -4.48 1.14 18.76
N GLN A 69 -5.56 0.88 19.50
CA GLN A 69 -5.90 -0.44 20.01
C GLN A 69 -7.14 -0.93 19.27
N ALA A 70 -7.00 -2.03 18.55
CA ALA A 70 -8.06 -2.58 17.71
C ALA A 70 -8.03 -4.11 17.75
N ALA A 71 -9.18 -4.73 18.07
CA ALA A 71 -9.34 -6.18 18.12
C ALA A 71 -8.26 -6.92 18.97
N GLY A 72 -7.86 -6.32 20.10
CA GLY A 72 -6.82 -6.87 20.99
C GLY A 72 -5.38 -6.67 20.52
N PHE A 73 -5.15 -5.95 19.41
CA PHE A 73 -3.83 -5.63 18.90
C PHE A 73 -3.50 -4.14 19.04
N GLY A 74 -2.24 -3.86 19.36
CA GLY A 74 -1.68 -2.52 19.32
C GLY A 74 -1.06 -2.20 17.96
N PHE A 75 -1.41 -1.04 17.43
CA PHE A 75 -0.87 -0.49 16.19
C PHE A 75 -0.24 0.88 16.45
N GLU A 76 0.88 1.13 15.80
CA GLU A 76 1.45 2.45 15.59
C GLU A 76 0.95 2.99 14.24
N VAL A 77 0.49 4.24 14.25
CA VAL A 77 0.06 4.94 13.03
C VAL A 77 1.26 5.63 12.39
N LEU A 78 1.45 5.41 11.09
CA LEU A 78 2.53 6.01 10.30
C LEU A 78 1.90 6.94 9.25
N SER A 79 2.20 8.23 9.30
CA SER A 79 1.85 9.12 8.20
C SER A 79 2.68 8.78 6.96
N VAL A 80 1.99 8.53 5.85
CA VAL A 80 2.58 8.09 4.58
C VAL A 80 2.03 8.90 3.39
N PRO A 81 2.17 10.24 3.40
CA PRO A 81 1.63 11.09 2.34
C PRO A 81 2.22 10.73 0.97
N GLY A 82 1.39 10.78 -0.06
CA GLY A 82 1.81 10.51 -1.44
C GLY A 82 0.61 10.26 -2.34
N HIS A 83 -0.10 9.16 -2.07
CA HIS A 83 -1.34 8.84 -2.78
C HIS A 83 -2.40 9.91 -2.50
N THR A 84 -2.72 10.08 -1.22
CA THR A 84 -3.40 11.25 -0.66
C THR A 84 -2.46 11.95 0.33
N LEU A 85 -2.73 13.20 0.67
CA LEU A 85 -1.91 13.96 1.62
C LEU A 85 -2.11 13.49 3.07
N SER A 86 -3.30 13.01 3.39
CA SER A 86 -3.70 12.55 4.73
C SER A 86 -3.44 11.05 4.96
N HIS A 87 -2.89 10.33 3.98
CA HIS A 87 -2.75 8.87 4.04
C HIS A 87 -1.96 8.40 5.27
N VAL A 88 -2.50 7.41 5.97
CA VAL A 88 -1.84 6.74 7.10
C VAL A 88 -1.76 5.23 6.89
N ALA A 89 -0.71 4.61 7.42
CA ALA A 89 -0.58 3.16 7.55
C ALA A 89 -0.66 2.75 9.02
N PHE A 90 -1.10 1.52 9.28
CA PHE A 90 -1.18 0.94 10.62
C PHE A 90 -0.21 -0.22 10.74
N HIS A 91 0.82 -0.10 11.58
CA HIS A 91 1.82 -1.14 11.79
C HIS A 91 1.70 -1.74 13.20
N GLY A 92 1.58 -3.06 13.28
CA GLY A 92 1.42 -3.78 14.54
C GLY A 92 1.28 -5.28 14.31
N ALA A 93 1.55 -6.08 15.35
CA ALA A 93 1.45 -7.55 15.28
C ALA A 93 2.17 -8.19 14.06
N GLY A 94 3.34 -7.67 13.69
CA GLY A 94 4.14 -8.15 12.55
C GLY A 94 3.50 -7.89 11.18
N THR A 95 2.53 -6.98 11.09
CA THR A 95 1.79 -6.65 9.87
C THR A 95 1.72 -5.14 9.70
N VAL A 96 1.74 -4.66 8.46
CA VAL A 96 1.42 -3.28 8.11
C VAL A 96 0.24 -3.23 7.15
N PHE A 97 -0.79 -2.47 7.51
CA PHE A 97 -1.90 -2.11 6.63
C PHE A 97 -1.59 -0.76 5.99
N CYS A 98 -1.13 -0.76 4.75
CA CYS A 98 -0.53 0.41 4.10
C CYS A 98 -1.39 1.03 2.99
N GLY A 99 -2.63 0.55 2.82
CA GLY A 99 -3.57 1.03 1.81
C GLY A 99 -2.90 1.13 0.44
N ASP A 100 -2.90 2.35 -0.09
CA ASP A 100 -2.49 2.65 -1.46
C ASP A 100 -1.10 3.29 -1.56
N THR A 101 -0.31 3.27 -0.49
CA THR A 101 1.07 3.77 -0.51
C THR A 101 2.02 2.74 -1.13
N LEU A 102 2.11 1.56 -0.52
CA LEU A 102 2.93 0.44 -0.99
C LEU A 102 2.04 -0.69 -1.49
N PHE A 103 2.37 -1.25 -2.67
CA PHE A 103 1.76 -2.47 -3.20
C PHE A 103 2.84 -3.53 -3.43
N SER A 104 2.45 -4.80 -3.58
CA SER A 104 3.42 -5.80 -4.07
C SER A 104 3.90 -5.41 -5.46
N LEU A 105 5.23 -5.28 -5.60
CA LEU A 105 5.96 -4.83 -6.80
C LEU A 105 5.60 -3.42 -7.30
N GLY A 106 4.93 -2.60 -6.51
CA GLY A 106 4.47 -1.27 -6.93
C GLY A 106 4.30 -0.27 -5.78
N CYS A 107 3.83 0.92 -6.14
CA CYS A 107 3.35 1.94 -5.21
C CYS A 107 2.11 2.64 -5.77
N GLY A 108 1.46 3.43 -4.92
CA GLY A 108 0.35 4.30 -5.29
C GLY A 108 0.65 5.25 -6.44
N ARG A 109 -0.40 5.58 -7.20
CA ARG A 109 -0.40 6.80 -8.02
C ARG A 109 -0.37 8.03 -7.12
N LEU A 110 0.22 9.11 -7.59
CA LEU A 110 0.28 10.39 -6.90
C LEU A 110 -0.92 11.25 -7.30
N PHE A 111 -2.05 11.12 -6.58
CA PHE A 111 -3.21 11.97 -6.84
C PHE A 111 -3.06 13.35 -6.21
N GLU A 112 -2.52 13.41 -5.00
CA GLU A 112 -2.41 14.66 -4.22
C GLU A 112 -0.98 15.00 -3.82
N GLY A 113 -0.16 13.99 -3.53
CA GLY A 113 1.20 14.17 -3.06
C GLY A 113 2.24 14.34 -4.17
N THR A 114 3.47 14.60 -3.75
CA THR A 114 4.64 14.75 -4.62
C THR A 114 5.49 13.48 -4.66
N PRO A 115 6.36 13.33 -5.68
CA PRO A 115 7.33 12.24 -5.72
C PRO A 115 8.20 12.14 -4.47
N ALA A 116 8.64 13.29 -3.92
CA ALA A 116 9.44 13.33 -2.70
C ALA A 116 8.66 12.81 -1.48
N GLN A 117 7.38 13.18 -1.34
CA GLN A 117 6.53 12.68 -0.24
C GLN A 117 6.33 11.16 -0.33
N MET A 118 5.97 10.64 -1.51
CA MET A 118 5.77 9.20 -1.68
C MET A 118 7.08 8.42 -1.46
N LEU A 119 8.21 8.90 -1.96
CA LEU A 119 9.50 8.26 -1.74
C LEU A 119 9.84 8.20 -0.24
N ALA A 120 9.69 9.31 0.49
CA ALA A 120 9.93 9.33 1.93
C ALA A 120 8.97 8.38 2.70
N SER A 121 7.71 8.30 2.27
CA SER A 121 6.72 7.36 2.82
C SER A 121 7.12 5.90 2.58
N LEU A 122 7.61 5.58 1.38
CA LEU A 122 8.10 4.25 1.04
C LEU A 122 9.38 3.90 1.79
N GLU A 123 10.32 4.84 1.95
CA GLU A 123 11.53 4.67 2.75
C GLU A 123 11.19 4.38 4.22
N ARG A 124 10.19 5.08 4.77
CA ARG A 124 9.69 4.82 6.12
C ARG A 124 9.09 3.42 6.26
N LEU A 125 8.29 2.97 5.29
CA LEU A 125 7.73 1.61 5.29
C LEU A 125 8.83 0.55 5.10
N ALA A 126 9.84 0.83 4.27
CA ALA A 126 10.98 -0.03 4.02
C ALA A 126 11.88 -0.21 5.26
N ALA A 127 11.85 0.73 6.20
CA ALA A 127 12.59 0.67 7.45
C ALA A 127 11.93 -0.20 8.53
N LEU A 128 10.71 -0.71 8.30
CA LEU A 128 10.06 -1.67 9.20
C LEU A 128 10.81 -3.02 9.22
N PRO A 129 10.57 -3.88 10.21
CA PRO A 129 11.19 -5.21 10.26
C PRO A 129 10.98 -5.99 8.95
N ALA A 130 12.03 -6.62 8.45
CA ALA A 130 12.00 -7.27 7.14
C ALA A 130 10.97 -8.43 7.04
N ASP A 131 10.62 -9.05 8.17
CA ASP A 131 9.60 -10.10 8.26
C ASP A 131 8.16 -9.56 8.31
N THR A 132 7.97 -8.24 8.35
CA THR A 132 6.65 -7.58 8.33
C THR A 132 5.83 -8.05 7.14
N ARG A 133 4.57 -8.42 7.40
CA ARG A 133 3.58 -8.75 6.38
C ARG A 133 2.94 -7.45 5.86
N VAL A 134 3.08 -7.18 4.56
CA VAL A 134 2.49 -6.03 3.88
C VAL A 134 1.09 -6.41 3.39
N CYS A 135 0.08 -5.74 3.95
CA CYS A 135 -1.32 -5.82 3.58
C CYS A 135 -1.73 -4.51 2.88
N CYS A 136 -1.62 -4.48 1.55
CA CYS A 136 -1.99 -3.32 0.74
C CYS A 136 -3.44 -3.40 0.23
N GLY A 137 -3.95 -2.27 -0.28
CA GLY A 137 -5.36 -2.10 -0.63
C GLY A 137 -5.85 -2.90 -1.84
N HIS A 138 -4.96 -3.25 -2.77
CA HIS A 138 -5.38 -3.75 -4.09
C HIS A 138 -4.57 -4.95 -4.60
N GLU A 139 -5.24 -5.82 -5.36
CA GLU A 139 -4.64 -6.96 -6.07
C GLU A 139 -4.04 -6.52 -7.43
N TYR A 140 -3.08 -5.60 -7.39
CA TYR A 140 -2.38 -5.08 -8.59
C TYR A 140 -1.10 -5.82 -8.93
N SER A 141 -0.76 -6.89 -8.19
CA SER A 141 0.55 -7.53 -8.22
C SER A 141 0.97 -8.03 -9.61
N LEU A 142 0.05 -8.53 -10.44
CA LEU A 142 0.37 -8.95 -11.83
C LEU A 142 0.70 -7.77 -12.74
N ALA A 143 -0.09 -6.70 -12.68
CA ALA A 143 0.16 -5.49 -13.47
C ALA A 143 1.45 -4.80 -13.01
N ASN A 144 1.69 -4.78 -11.70
CA ASN A 144 2.93 -4.28 -11.13
C ASN A 144 4.13 -5.12 -11.56
N ALA A 145 4.02 -6.46 -11.56
CA ALA A 145 5.08 -7.35 -12.03
C ALA A 145 5.44 -7.06 -13.50
N ALA A 146 4.44 -6.88 -14.38
CA ALA A 146 4.66 -6.58 -15.79
C ALA A 146 5.48 -5.29 -16.00
N PHE A 147 5.22 -4.25 -15.21
CA PHE A 147 6.03 -3.05 -15.23
C PHE A 147 7.41 -3.26 -14.58
N ALA A 148 7.45 -3.91 -13.43
CA ALA A 148 8.66 -4.08 -12.65
C ALA A 148 9.75 -4.81 -13.45
N VAL A 149 9.39 -5.83 -14.23
CA VAL A 149 10.37 -6.56 -15.08
C VAL A 149 10.93 -5.71 -16.22
N VAL A 150 10.26 -4.63 -16.61
CA VAL A 150 10.81 -3.66 -17.55
C VAL A 150 11.74 -2.69 -16.83
N ALA A 151 11.40 -2.30 -15.60
CA ALA A 151 12.18 -1.36 -14.80
C ALA A 151 13.46 -1.97 -14.19
N ASP A 152 13.46 -3.25 -13.81
CA ASP A 152 14.60 -3.96 -13.21
C ASP A 152 14.78 -5.34 -13.87
N PRO A 153 15.12 -5.40 -15.18
CA PRO A 153 14.99 -6.61 -16.01
C PRO A 153 15.89 -7.76 -15.60
N ASP A 154 17.05 -7.48 -15.01
CA ASP A 154 18.05 -8.48 -14.64
C ASP A 154 17.84 -9.05 -13.23
N ASN A 155 16.87 -8.53 -12.47
CA ASN A 155 16.60 -8.93 -11.09
C ASN A 155 15.99 -10.34 -11.00
N ALA A 156 16.79 -11.30 -10.50
CA ALA A 156 16.37 -12.68 -10.33
C ALA A 156 15.28 -12.87 -9.27
N ALA A 157 15.32 -12.11 -8.18
CA ALA A 157 14.30 -12.15 -7.13
C ALA A 157 12.95 -11.68 -7.67
N LEU A 158 12.95 -10.62 -8.47
CA LEU A 158 11.76 -10.13 -9.15
C LEU A 158 11.17 -11.14 -10.13
N ARG A 159 12.00 -11.84 -10.92
CA ARG A 159 11.53 -12.91 -11.80
C ARG A 159 10.87 -14.05 -11.00
N ALA A 160 11.51 -14.50 -9.93
CA ALA A 160 10.96 -15.54 -9.06
C ALA A 160 9.62 -15.12 -8.44
N ARG A 161 9.55 -13.89 -7.91
CA ARG A 161 8.31 -13.33 -7.34
C ARG A 161 7.21 -13.18 -8.38
N THR A 162 7.56 -12.81 -9.61
CA THR A 162 6.59 -12.70 -10.72
C THR A 162 5.95 -14.06 -11.03
N GLU A 163 6.74 -15.14 -11.09
CA GLU A 163 6.22 -16.49 -11.30
C GLU A 163 5.34 -16.97 -10.13
N GLU A 164 5.74 -16.67 -8.89
CA GLU A 164 4.93 -16.96 -7.71
C GLU A 164 3.56 -16.27 -7.77
N ILE A 165 3.54 -14.98 -8.11
CA ILE A 165 2.30 -14.21 -8.28
C ILE A 165 1.45 -14.83 -9.40
N ARG A 166 2.03 -15.14 -10.57
CA ARG A 166 1.31 -15.79 -11.68
C ARG A 166 0.67 -17.10 -11.25
N HIS A 167 1.41 -17.95 -10.54
CA HIS A 167 0.91 -19.22 -10.04
C HIS A 167 -0.26 -19.03 -9.06
N MET A 168 -0.13 -18.14 -8.08
CA MET A 168 -1.21 -17.85 -7.12
C MET A 168 -2.48 -17.35 -7.81
N ARG A 169 -2.33 -16.43 -8.78
CA ARG A 169 -3.47 -15.85 -9.50
C ARG A 169 -4.14 -16.85 -10.45
N GLN A 170 -3.38 -17.74 -11.08
CA GLN A 170 -3.94 -18.85 -11.89
C GLN A 170 -4.78 -19.81 -11.05
N LEU A 171 -4.46 -19.97 -9.76
CA LEU A 171 -5.24 -20.76 -8.80
C LEU A 171 -6.40 -19.98 -8.17
N GLY A 172 -6.68 -18.75 -8.60
CA GLY A 172 -7.74 -17.90 -8.04
C GLY A 172 -7.44 -17.40 -6.62
N ARG A 173 -6.18 -17.48 -6.16
CA ARG A 173 -5.78 -17.05 -4.80
C ARG A 173 -5.27 -15.61 -4.81
N PRO A 174 -5.48 -14.84 -3.73
CA PRO A 174 -4.82 -13.53 -3.59
C PRO A 174 -3.30 -13.70 -3.51
N SER A 175 -2.56 -12.71 -3.99
CA SER A 175 -1.10 -12.69 -3.91
C SER A 175 -0.55 -11.97 -2.67
N LEU A 176 -1.47 -11.57 -1.79
CA LEU A 176 -1.25 -10.83 -0.55
C LEU A 176 -1.60 -11.68 0.68
N PRO A 177 -1.02 -11.38 1.86
CA PRO A 177 0.04 -10.40 2.06
C PRO A 177 1.40 -10.89 1.54
N VAL A 178 2.33 -9.96 1.37
CA VAL A 178 3.72 -10.24 1.01
C VAL A 178 4.66 -9.90 2.16
N ARG A 179 5.84 -10.53 2.22
CA ARG A 179 6.88 -10.15 3.20
C ARG A 179 7.61 -8.90 2.72
N LEU A 180 7.85 -7.95 3.61
CA LEU A 180 8.59 -6.73 3.29
C LEU A 180 9.99 -7.04 2.73
N ALA A 181 10.69 -8.04 3.27
CA ALA A 181 11.97 -8.51 2.75
C ALA A 181 11.93 -8.81 1.24
N SER A 182 10.85 -9.48 0.78
CA SER A 182 10.67 -9.74 -0.64
C SER A 182 10.56 -8.43 -1.41
N GLU A 183 9.74 -7.48 -0.94
CA GLU A 183 9.55 -6.20 -1.63
C GLU A 183 10.83 -5.35 -1.69
N LEU A 184 11.67 -5.37 -0.65
CA LEU A 184 13.00 -4.73 -0.69
C LEU A 184 13.89 -5.29 -1.81
N ASP A 185 13.77 -6.59 -2.07
CA ASP A 185 14.57 -7.28 -3.09
C ASP A 185 14.03 -7.09 -4.51
N CYS A 186 12.71 -6.90 -4.70
CA CYS A 186 12.10 -6.92 -6.05
C CYS A 186 11.22 -5.73 -6.44
N ASN A 187 10.78 -4.88 -5.51
CA ASN A 187 9.93 -3.74 -5.85
C ASN A 187 10.79 -2.57 -6.37
N PRO A 188 10.66 -2.15 -7.64
CA PRO A 188 11.53 -1.11 -8.20
C PRO A 188 11.37 0.23 -7.48
N PHE A 189 10.22 0.50 -6.87
CA PHE A 189 9.96 1.73 -6.09
C PHE A 189 10.63 1.74 -4.71
N LEU A 190 11.03 0.58 -4.18
CA LEU A 190 11.86 0.47 -2.98
C LEU A 190 13.36 0.37 -3.31
N ARG A 191 13.70 0.37 -4.61
CA ARG A 191 15.05 0.12 -5.13
C ARG A 191 15.56 1.29 -5.98
N THR A 192 14.97 2.47 -5.86
CA THR A 192 15.30 3.64 -6.68
C THR A 192 16.75 4.11 -6.53
N ALA A 193 17.39 3.82 -5.40
CA ALA A 193 18.81 4.12 -5.18
C ALA A 193 19.77 3.03 -5.71
N THR A 194 19.26 1.91 -6.23
CA THR A 194 20.12 0.83 -6.73
C THR A 194 20.69 1.18 -8.12
N PRO A 195 21.94 0.78 -8.43
CA PRO A 195 22.53 1.03 -9.74
C PRO A 195 21.70 0.49 -10.91
N ALA A 196 21.02 -0.65 -10.72
CA ALA A 196 20.19 -1.28 -11.75
C ALA A 196 18.98 -0.41 -12.14
N VAL A 197 18.22 0.06 -11.14
CA VAL A 197 17.05 0.92 -11.39
C VAL A 197 17.47 2.29 -11.94
N ILE A 198 18.55 2.88 -11.40
CA ILE A 198 19.11 4.13 -11.92
C ILE A 198 19.51 3.99 -13.40
N ALA A 199 20.18 2.90 -13.77
CA ALA A 199 20.59 2.65 -15.15
C ALA A 199 19.39 2.49 -16.09
N SER A 200 18.35 1.77 -15.65
CA SER A 200 17.11 1.58 -16.41
C SER A 200 16.39 2.91 -16.67
N VAL A 201 16.25 3.74 -15.62
CA VAL A 201 15.69 5.09 -15.75
C VAL A 201 16.56 5.98 -16.64
N ALA A 202 17.88 5.94 -16.47
CA ALA A 202 18.80 6.74 -17.28
C ALA A 202 18.74 6.37 -18.77
N ALA A 203 18.63 5.09 -19.09
CA ALA A 203 18.48 4.61 -20.47
C ALA A 203 17.21 5.14 -21.12
N ARG A 204 16.12 5.26 -20.35
CA ARG A 204 14.85 5.85 -20.81
C ARG A 204 14.95 7.37 -21.02
N LEU A 205 15.63 8.07 -20.12
CA LEU A 205 15.79 9.53 -20.19
C LEU A 205 16.81 9.99 -21.24
N GLY A 206 17.79 9.14 -21.57
CA GLY A 206 18.96 9.52 -22.36
C GLY A 206 20.05 10.25 -21.55
N HIS A 207 19.87 10.39 -20.22
CA HIS A 207 20.84 10.94 -19.29
C HIS A 207 20.62 10.36 -17.89
N ALA A 208 21.61 10.49 -16.99
CA ALA A 208 21.45 10.07 -15.60
C ALA A 208 20.41 10.96 -14.88
N PRO A 209 19.55 10.39 -14.01
CA PRO A 209 18.68 11.17 -13.15
C PRO A 209 19.52 11.98 -12.15
N ALA A 210 19.03 13.16 -11.77
CA ALA A 210 19.77 14.11 -10.93
C ALA A 210 19.80 13.73 -9.44
N SER A 211 18.86 12.89 -8.99
CA SER A 211 18.74 12.47 -7.58
C SER A 211 17.93 11.17 -7.43
N ASN A 212 17.86 10.64 -6.22
CA ASN A 212 16.96 9.51 -5.89
C ASN A 212 15.48 9.89 -6.08
N VAL A 213 15.09 11.12 -5.72
CA VAL A 213 13.73 11.65 -5.93
C VAL A 213 13.42 11.72 -7.42
N ASP A 214 14.36 12.17 -8.24
CA ASP A 214 14.23 12.23 -9.70
C ASP A 214 14.07 10.82 -10.31
N THR A 215 14.88 9.87 -9.82
CA THR A 215 14.75 8.45 -10.20
C THR A 215 13.35 7.90 -9.88
N PHE A 216 12.85 8.16 -8.67
CA PHE A 216 11.50 7.75 -8.26
C PHE A 216 10.42 8.41 -9.12
N ALA A 217 10.50 9.74 -9.34
CA ALA A 217 9.53 10.49 -10.11
C ALA A 217 9.42 9.95 -11.55
N GLU A 218 10.57 9.66 -12.17
CA GLU A 218 10.62 9.15 -13.53
C GLU A 218 10.13 7.70 -13.63
N LEU A 219 10.46 6.86 -12.65
CA LEU A 219 9.90 5.52 -12.56
C LEU A 219 8.37 5.54 -12.40
N ARG A 220 7.86 6.47 -11.58
CA ARG A 220 6.42 6.64 -11.35
C ARG A 220 5.69 7.10 -12.61
N ARG A 221 6.23 8.12 -13.29
CA ARG A 221 5.72 8.62 -14.58
C ARG A 221 5.73 7.52 -15.63
N TRP A 222 6.81 6.76 -15.70
CA TRP A 222 6.90 5.62 -16.62
C TRP A 222 5.80 4.59 -16.35
N LYS A 223 5.55 4.24 -15.09
CA LYS A 223 4.47 3.30 -14.75
C LYS A 223 3.08 3.83 -15.07
N ASP A 224 2.85 5.13 -14.96
CA ASP A 224 1.55 5.75 -15.26
C ASP A 224 1.21 5.67 -16.75
N ASP A 225 2.22 5.77 -17.62
CA ASP A 225 2.07 5.64 -19.08
C ASP A 225 2.19 4.18 -19.58
N PHE A 226 2.58 3.24 -18.71
CA PHE A 226 2.86 1.86 -19.09
C PHE A 226 1.58 1.10 -19.46
N ARG A 227 1.62 0.44 -20.62
CA ARG A 227 0.59 -0.50 -21.07
C ARG A 227 1.25 -1.86 -21.23
N ALA A 228 0.77 -2.84 -20.46
CA ALA A 228 1.22 -4.24 -20.50
C ALA A 228 0.72 -4.95 -21.76
#